data_AF-A0A1G7NLF9-F1
#
_entry.id   AF-A0A1G7NLF9-F1
#
_cell.length_a   1.000
_cell.length_b   1.000
_cell.length_c   1.000
_cell.angle_alpha   90.00
_cell.angle_beta   90.00
_cell.angle_gamma   90.00
#
_symmetry.space_group_name_H-M   'P 1'
#
loop_
_entity.id
_entity.type
_entity.pdbx_description
1 polymer ?
#
loop_
_entity_poly.entity_id
_entity_poly.type
_entity_poly.pdbx_seq_one_letter_code
_entity_poly.pdbx_strand_id
1 'polypeptide(L)'
;MTAIRARVAPYVPLLLIAALFSVVLVEPASAAGLGGIEKVLQTVVDSLTGNVARLIGIIAFVLIGVAWAFGFVDLRTAGMGALGIIIVFSAAEIVDMLKGGT
;
A
#
# COMPACT_ATOMS: atom_id res chain seq x y z
N MET A 1 -20.70 -4.61 -24.01
CA MET A 1 -20.09 -3.73 -22.98
C MET A 1 -18.78 -4.30 -22.41
N THR A 2 -18.02 -5.10 -23.16
CA THR A 2 -16.83 -5.83 -22.68
C THR A 2 -15.49 -5.24 -23.17
N ALA A 3 -15.49 -4.45 -24.23
CA ALA A 3 -14.26 -3.90 -24.83
C ALA A 3 -13.64 -2.73 -24.04
N ILE A 4 -14.43 -1.98 -23.27
CA ILE A 4 -13.92 -0.82 -22.50
C ILE A 4 -13.04 -1.29 -21.34
N ARG A 5 -13.46 -2.35 -20.62
CA ARG A 5 -12.72 -2.91 -19.48
C ARG A 5 -11.29 -3.35 -19.84
N ALA A 6 -11.07 -3.81 -21.08
CA ALA A 6 -9.76 -4.29 -21.53
C ALA A 6 -8.72 -3.17 -21.73
N ARG A 7 -9.15 -1.92 -22.01
CA ARG A 7 -8.23 -0.78 -22.18
C ARG A 7 -7.92 -0.04 -20.89
N VAL A 8 -8.81 -0.07 -19.89
CA VAL A 8 -8.60 0.63 -18.61
C VAL A 8 -7.96 -0.24 -17.54
N ALA A 9 -8.04 -1.57 -17.64
CA ALA A 9 -7.40 -2.51 -16.71
C ALA A 9 -5.92 -2.20 -16.37
N PRO A 10 -5.04 -1.83 -17.33
CA PRO A 10 -3.64 -1.52 -17.00
C PRO A 10 -3.46 -0.15 -16.32
N TYR A 11 -4.43 0.75 -16.40
CA TYR A 11 -4.36 2.09 -15.80
C TYR A 11 -5.02 2.16 -14.41
N VAL A 12 -5.81 1.16 -14.00
CA VAL A 12 -6.39 1.07 -12.65
C VAL A 12 -5.33 1.17 -11.53
N PRO A 13 -4.19 0.43 -11.55
CA PRO A 13 -3.19 0.57 -10.50
C PRO A 13 -2.52 1.95 -10.51
N LEU A 14 -2.29 2.53 -11.70
CA LEU A 14 -1.73 3.87 -11.84
C LEU A 14 -2.67 4.94 -11.28
N LEU A 15 -3.98 4.80 -11.52
CA LEU A 15 -5.01 5.70 -10.99
C LEU A 15 -5.17 5.55 -9.47
N LEU A 16 -5.05 4.34 -8.93
CA LEU A 16 -5.05 4.12 -7.48
C LEU A 16 -3.83 4.76 -6.81
N ILE A 17 -2.64 4.58 -7.39
CA ILE A 17 -1.43 5.25 -6.90
C ILE A 17 -1.59 6.76 -6.98
N ALA A 18 -2.05 7.30 -8.11
CA ALA A 18 -2.27 8.74 -8.26
C ALA A 18 -3.30 9.30 -7.27
N ALA A 19 -4.38 8.55 -6.99
CA ALA A 19 -5.39 8.93 -6.01
C ALA A 19 -4.86 8.89 -4.57
N LEU A 20 -4.05 7.88 -4.22
CA LEU A 20 -3.39 7.82 -2.92
C LEU A 20 -2.39 8.96 -2.76
N PHE A 21 -1.60 9.27 -3.80
CA PHE A 21 -0.71 10.43 -3.82
C PHE A 21 -1.46 11.75 -3.68
N SER A 22 -2.62 11.90 -4.33
CA SER A 22 -3.41 13.15 -4.22
C SER A 22 -3.98 13.35 -2.83
N VAL A 23 -4.35 12.28 -2.11
CA VAL A 23 -4.79 12.36 -0.71
C VAL A 23 -3.63 12.78 0.21
N VAL A 24 -2.42 12.29 -0.05
CA VAL A 24 -1.20 12.67 0.72
C VAL A 24 -0.79 14.14 0.46
N LEU A 25 -1.10 14.68 -0.72
CA LEU A 25 -0.77 16.06 -1.11
C LEU A 25 -1.80 17.11 -0.60
N VAL A 26 -2.90 16.70 0.01
CA VAL A 26 -4.01 17.60 0.42
C VAL A 26 -3.78 18.29 1.78
N GLU A 27 -2.74 17.94 2.53
CA GLU A 27 -2.33 18.73 3.71
C GLU A 27 -1.40 19.90 3.32
N PRO A 28 -1.52 21.06 3.99
CA PRO A 28 -0.99 22.33 3.51
C PRO A 28 0.55 22.33 3.53
N ALA A 29 1.16 22.21 2.34
CA ALA A 29 2.59 22.39 2.09
C ALA A 29 3.05 23.87 2.19
N SER A 30 2.54 24.63 3.16
CA SER A 30 2.82 26.06 3.32
C SER A 30 3.36 26.39 4.72
N ALA A 31 4.44 25.74 5.16
CA ALA A 31 5.41 26.33 6.10
C ALA A 31 6.63 25.43 6.37
N ALA A 32 7.80 26.06 6.36
CA ALA A 32 9.00 25.71 7.14
C ALA A 32 9.99 24.65 6.60
N GLY A 33 10.86 25.08 5.68
CA GLY A 33 12.29 24.74 5.67
C GLY A 33 12.70 23.29 5.41
N LEU A 34 13.99 23.12 5.17
CA LEU A 34 14.72 21.86 4.96
C LEU A 34 14.52 20.76 6.03
N GLY A 35 13.90 21.06 7.19
CA GLY A 35 13.49 20.06 8.20
C GLY A 35 12.02 19.64 8.13
N GLY A 36 11.18 20.35 7.36
CA GLY A 36 9.76 20.03 7.20
C GLY A 36 9.52 18.77 6.36
N ILE A 37 10.33 18.57 5.31
CA ILE A 37 10.19 17.40 4.41
C ILE A 37 10.47 16.09 5.15
N GLU A 38 11.49 16.06 6.02
CA GLU A 38 11.80 14.87 6.81
C GLU A 38 10.69 14.56 7.83
N LYS A 39 10.13 15.59 8.46
CA LYS A 39 8.96 15.44 9.35
C LYS A 39 7.71 14.95 8.64
N VAL A 40 7.45 15.47 7.43
CA VAL A 40 6.32 15.04 6.59
C VAL A 40 6.52 13.58 6.15
N LEU A 41 7.73 13.22 5.71
CA LEU A 41 8.03 11.83 5.32
C LEU A 41 7.87 10.86 6.49
N GLN A 42 8.31 11.21 7.70
CA GLN A 42 8.12 10.35 8.86
C GLN A 42 6.65 10.25 9.28
N THR A 43 5.88 11.35 9.24
CA THR A 43 4.44 11.32 9.54
C THR A 43 3.68 10.40 8.57
N VAL A 44 4.05 10.42 7.29
CA VAL A 44 3.48 9.52 6.27
C VAL A 44 3.88 8.08 6.54
N VAL A 45 5.16 7.81 6.83
CA VAL A 45 5.62 6.45 7.16
C VAL A 45 4.88 5.92 8.39
N ASP A 46 4.79 6.70 9.47
CA ASP A 46 4.09 6.32 10.70
C ASP A 46 2.60 6.05 10.47
N SER A 47 1.97 6.82 9.58
CA SER A 47 0.57 6.61 9.20
C SER A 47 0.38 5.35 8.36
N LEU A 48 1.36 4.98 7.54
CA LEU A 48 1.33 3.79 6.67
C LEU A 48 1.76 2.50 7.38
N THR A 49 2.61 2.58 8.41
CA THR A 49 3.11 1.42 9.18
C THR A 49 2.41 1.26 10.52
N GLY A 50 1.63 2.25 10.95
CA GLY A 50 0.91 2.25 12.21
C GLY A 50 -0.11 1.12 12.35
N ASN A 51 -0.58 0.91 13.59
CA ASN A 51 -1.46 -0.22 13.96
C ASN A 51 -2.73 -0.32 13.08
N VAL A 52 -3.33 0.81 12.71
CA VAL A 52 -4.54 0.84 11.86
C VAL A 52 -4.24 0.29 10.47
N ALA A 53 -3.13 0.69 9.84
CA ALA A 53 -2.73 0.21 8.52
C ALA A 53 -2.40 -1.28 8.53
N ARG A 54 -1.73 -1.76 9.59
CA ARG A 54 -1.47 -3.19 9.82
C ARG A 54 -2.77 -3.99 9.91
N LEU A 55 -3.76 -3.51 10.66
CA LEU A 55 -5.07 -4.16 10.76
C LEU A 55 -5.80 -4.25 9.42
N ILE A 56 -5.79 -3.16 8.64
CA ILE A 56 -6.44 -3.13 7.32
C ILE A 56 -5.77 -4.13 6.36
N GLY A 57 -4.44 -4.21 6.34
CA GLY A 57 -3.75 -5.14 5.46
C GLY A 57 -3.89 -6.61 5.87
N ILE A 58 -4.01 -6.91 7.17
CA ILE A 58 -4.34 -8.27 7.63
C ILE A 58 -5.74 -8.67 7.15
N ILE A 59 -6.73 -7.78 7.27
CA ILE A 59 -8.09 -8.05 6.77
C ILE A 59 -8.06 -8.29 5.25
N ALA A 60 -7.32 -7.48 4.49
CA ALA A 60 -7.16 -7.67 3.05
C ALA A 60 -6.51 -9.03 2.70
N PHE A 61 -5.51 -9.47 3.47
CA PHE A 61 -4.86 -10.77 3.28
C PHE A 61 -5.83 -11.93 3.50
N VAL A 62 -6.65 -11.85 4.55
CA VAL A 62 -7.68 -12.85 4.84
C VAL A 62 -8.70 -12.90 3.69
N LEU A 63 -9.14 -11.76 3.16
CA LEU A 63 -10.07 -11.74 2.02
C LEU A 63 -9.51 -12.40 0.77
N ILE A 64 -8.20 -12.27 0.50
CA ILE A 64 -7.54 -12.96 -0.62
C ILE A 64 -7.56 -14.48 -0.40
N GLY A 65 -7.22 -14.93 0.81
CA GLY A 65 -7.27 -16.36 1.15
C GLY A 65 -8.67 -16.95 1.03
N VAL A 66 -9.68 -16.21 1.48
CA VAL A 66 -11.09 -16.61 1.37
C VAL A 66 -11.56 -16.62 -0.08
N ALA A 67 -11.24 -15.58 -0.86
CA ALA A 67 -11.62 -15.51 -2.27
C ALA A 67 -10.98 -16.65 -3.08
N TRP A 68 -9.75 -17.05 -2.74
CA TRP A 68 -9.10 -18.22 -3.33
C TRP A 68 -9.77 -19.54 -2.90
N ALA A 69 -10.12 -19.70 -1.63
CA ALA A 69 -10.77 -20.92 -1.13
C ALA A 69 -12.15 -21.18 -1.77
N PHE A 70 -12.89 -20.12 -2.13
CA PHE A 70 -14.16 -20.24 -2.86
C PHE A 70 -14.01 -20.34 -4.39
N GLY A 71 -12.79 -20.39 -4.91
CA GLY A 71 -12.54 -20.50 -6.35
C GLY A 71 -12.87 -19.25 -7.16
N PHE A 72 -13.05 -18.09 -6.51
CA PHE A 72 -13.25 -16.81 -7.21
C PHE A 72 -11.95 -16.31 -7.87
N VAL A 73 -10.79 -16.81 -7.43
CA VAL A 73 -9.48 -16.39 -7.93
C VAL A 73 -8.53 -17.57 -7.99
N ASP A 74 -7.70 -17.64 -9.05
CA ASP A 74 -6.68 -18.68 -9.21
C ASP A 74 -5.52 -18.52 -8.21
N LEU A 75 -4.82 -19.63 -7.92
CA LEU A 75 -3.66 -19.66 -7.02
C LEU A 75 -2.58 -18.64 -7.40
N ARG A 76 -2.39 -18.40 -8.71
CA ARG A 76 -1.42 -17.42 -9.20
C ARG A 76 -1.80 -15.99 -8.80
N THR A 77 -3.06 -15.62 -8.97
CA THR A 77 -3.56 -14.28 -8.66
C THR A 77 -3.61 -14.07 -7.14
N ALA A 78 -4.06 -15.08 -6.41
CA ALA A 78 -4.04 -15.06 -4.95
C ALA A 78 -2.61 -14.96 -4.39
N GLY A 79 -1.67 -15.73 -4.95
CA GLY A 79 -0.26 -15.71 -4.57
C GLY A 79 0.42 -14.37 -4.84
N MET A 80 0.15 -13.73 -5.99
CA MET A 80 0.69 -12.40 -6.28
C MET A 80 0.13 -11.33 -5.33
N GLY A 81 -1.16 -11.39 -4.98
CA GLY A 81 -1.76 -10.47 -4.01
C GLY A 81 -1.21 -10.66 -2.58
N ALA A 82 -1.09 -11.91 -2.14
CA ALA A 82 -0.51 -12.27 -0.85
C ALA A 82 0.95 -11.81 -0.73
N LEU A 83 1.77 -12.02 -1.77
CA LEU A 83 3.16 -11.56 -1.80
C LEU A 83 3.27 -10.04 -1.71
N GLY A 84 2.41 -9.29 -2.39
CA GLY A 84 2.40 -7.83 -2.31
C GLY A 84 2.20 -7.32 -0.88
N ILE A 85 1.27 -7.93 -0.14
CA ILE A 85 0.98 -7.55 1.25
C ILE A 85 2.17 -7.89 2.16
N ILE A 86 2.78 -9.06 1.99
CA ILE A 86 3.98 -9.47 2.74
C ILE A 86 5.11 -8.47 2.52
N ILE A 87 5.38 -8.08 1.27
CA ILE A 87 6.45 -7.13 0.94
C ILE A 87 6.20 -5.77 1.61
N VAL A 88 4.96 -5.25 1.60
CA VAL A 88 4.63 -3.96 2.20
C VAL A 88 4.88 -3.96 3.72
N PHE A 89 4.50 -5.03 4.42
CA PHE A 89 4.70 -5.11 5.86
C PHE A 89 6.13 -5.48 6.27
N SER A 90 6.82 -6.30 5.47
CA SER A 90 8.22 -6.65 5.70
C SER A 90 9.17 -5.48 5.40
N ALA A 91 8.80 -4.55 4.52
CA ALA A 91 9.64 -3.42 4.16
C ALA A 91 10.01 -2.55 5.37
N ALA A 92 9.05 -2.31 6.29
CA ALA A 92 9.31 -1.51 7.49
C ALA A 92 10.37 -2.14 8.38
N GLU A 93 10.25 -3.44 8.67
CA GLU A 93 11.21 -4.17 9.53
C GLU A 93 12.62 -4.23 8.90
N ILE A 94 12.71 -4.40 7.57
CA ILE A 94 14.01 -4.41 6.86
C ILE A 94 14.69 -3.03 6.97
N VAL A 95 13.93 -1.95 6.82
CA VAL A 95 14.47 -0.58 6.93
C VAL A 95 14.91 -0.29 8.35
N ASP A 96 14.19 -0.78 9.36
CA ASP A 96 14.57 -0.63 10.77
C ASP A 96 15.85 -1.42 11.09
N MET A 97 16.02 -2.62 10.55
CA MET A 97 17.28 -3.37 10.64
C MET A 97 18.45 -2.61 10.01
N LEU A 98 18.22 -1.94 8.88
CA LEU A 98 19.24 -1.20 8.14
C LEU A 98 19.68 0.09 8.86
N LYS A 99 18.77 0.72 9.61
CA LYS A 99 19.08 1.90 10.45
C LYS A 99 19.90 1.56 11.70
N GLY A 100 20.24 0.29 11.89
CA GLY A 100 20.92 -0.24 13.08
C GLY A 100 19.90 -0.84 14.02
N GLY A 101 19.27 -1.95 13.61
CA GLY A 101 18.17 -2.59 14.34
C GLY A 101 18.48 -2.72 15.85
N THR A 102 17.78 -1.90 16.63
CA THR A 102 18.08 -1.54 18.05
C THR A 102 19.50 -1.07 18.33
#